data_AF-A0A924DN42-F1
#
_entry.id   AF-A0A924DN42-F1
#
_cell.length_a   1.000
_cell.length_b   1.000
_cell.length_c   1.000
_cell.angle_alpha   90.00
_cell.angle_beta   90.00
_cell.angle_gamma   90.00
#
_symmetry.space_group_name_H-M   'P 1'
#
loop_
_entity.id
_entity.type
_entity.pdbx_description
1 polymer ?
#
loop_
_entity_poly.entity_id
_entity_poly.type
_entity_poly.pdbx_seq_one_letter_code
_entity_poly.pdbx_strand_id
1 'polypeptide(L)'
;MKNFIPLMIIALALASCDSPRTQRAISSTSNNGLTSSGNVAAVNLDNSNSSSTSTTTTTTASGATTTTSVIPTDATQCKFASDGVTGFESTSTHLGNYTLCQSSVDKSIVYFQLKTPPVNSNGNVSICLIPTTSSGSSSIYVGNPMCGYFTDPKAVRKINFIKYAQYANATINGVIFFKDLSWYYPVYNNYMMTLDAYKTCMNMLAYGNTAYCQSFKTVGQYVFKQF
;
A
#
# COMPACT_ATOMS: atom_id res chain seq x y z
N MET A 1 -1.07 -46.92 53.83
CA MET A 1 -0.34 -47.10 52.55
C MET A 1 -1.41 -47.42 51.53
N LYS A 2 -1.75 -46.62 50.52
CA LYS A 2 -0.95 -46.00 49.45
C LYS A 2 -1.87 -44.93 48.82
N ASN A 3 -1.43 -43.68 48.76
CA ASN A 3 -2.20 -42.59 48.16
C ASN A 3 -1.99 -42.56 46.65
N PHE A 4 -3.09 -42.43 45.91
CA PHE A 4 -3.13 -42.28 44.46
C PHE A 4 -2.62 -40.89 44.04
N ILE A 5 -1.67 -40.86 43.11
CA ILE A 5 -1.18 -39.67 42.42
C ILE A 5 -1.98 -39.53 41.12
N PRO A 6 -2.72 -38.43 40.87
CA PRO A 6 -3.22 -38.14 39.54
C PRO A 6 -2.14 -37.41 38.74
N LEU A 7 -1.67 -38.09 37.70
CA LEU A 7 -0.71 -37.59 36.72
C LEU A 7 -1.38 -36.53 35.84
N MET A 8 -0.71 -35.38 35.78
CA MET A 8 -0.91 -34.21 34.95
C MET A 8 -1.04 -34.56 33.45
N ILE A 9 -2.20 -34.30 32.84
CA ILE A 9 -2.42 -34.33 31.37
C ILE A 9 -2.78 -32.91 30.92
N ILE A 10 -1.78 -32.07 30.65
CA ILE A 10 -1.93 -30.82 29.88
C ILE A 10 -0.63 -30.60 29.12
N ALA A 11 -0.61 -30.96 27.82
CA ALA A 11 0.17 -30.28 26.76
C ALA A 11 0.17 -31.11 25.47
N LEU A 12 -0.80 -30.88 24.58
CA LEU A 12 -0.58 -30.96 23.14
C LEU A 12 -1.42 -29.86 22.48
N ALA A 13 -0.91 -28.64 22.58
CA ALA A 13 -1.37 -27.54 21.76
C ALA A 13 -0.91 -27.79 20.32
N LEU A 14 -1.88 -28.08 19.45
CA LEU A 14 -2.00 -27.58 18.08
C LEU A 14 -0.66 -27.33 17.36
N ALA A 15 -0.04 -28.40 16.86
CA ALA A 15 0.74 -28.28 15.63
C ALA A 15 -0.27 -28.02 14.49
N SER A 16 -0.55 -26.74 14.22
CA SER A 16 -1.11 -26.34 12.94
C SER A 16 -0.05 -26.63 11.87
N CYS A 17 -0.13 -27.82 11.29
CA CYS A 17 0.50 -28.12 10.00
C CYS A 17 -0.10 -27.15 8.97
N ASP A 18 0.60 -26.06 8.69
CA ASP A 18 0.40 -25.29 7.46
C ASP A 18 0.67 -26.25 6.30
N SER A 19 -0.39 -26.61 5.57
CA SER A 19 -0.30 -27.60 4.49
C SER A 19 0.74 -27.17 3.45
N PRO A 20 1.51 -28.11 2.88
CA PRO A 20 2.50 -27.77 1.87
C PRO A 20 1.83 -27.01 0.72
N ARG A 21 2.41 -25.85 0.38
CA ARG A 21 2.14 -25.07 -0.83
C ARG A 21 1.84 -25.99 -2.01
N THR A 22 0.58 -26.07 -2.42
CA THR A 22 0.28 -26.37 -3.82
C THR A 22 0.76 -25.20 -4.65
N GLN A 23 2.01 -25.27 -5.12
CA GLN A 23 2.39 -24.64 -6.38
C GLN A 23 1.48 -25.23 -7.46
N ARG A 24 0.35 -24.58 -7.74
CA ARG A 24 -0.27 -24.69 -9.06
C ARG A 24 -0.01 -23.39 -9.79
N ALA A 25 0.92 -23.52 -10.73
CA ALA A 25 1.22 -22.60 -11.80
C ALA A 25 -0.05 -21.92 -12.34
N ILE A 26 -0.02 -20.59 -12.41
CA ILE A 26 -0.68 -19.91 -13.51
C ILE A 26 0.22 -20.19 -14.71
N SER A 27 -0.10 -21.27 -15.42
CA SER A 27 0.59 -21.73 -16.61
C SER A 27 0.60 -20.63 -17.67
N SER A 28 1.77 -20.07 -17.93
CA SER A 28 2.17 -19.67 -19.28
C SER A 28 3.63 -20.09 -19.45
N THR A 29 3.76 -21.27 -20.05
CA THR A 29 4.88 -21.79 -20.83
C THR A 29 6.29 -21.36 -20.43
N SER A 30 7.02 -22.34 -19.88
CA SER A 30 8.46 -22.35 -19.72
C SER A 30 9.19 -21.94 -21.00
N ASN A 31 10.00 -20.89 -20.91
CA ASN A 31 11.30 -20.82 -21.57
C ASN A 31 12.24 -19.97 -20.71
N ASN A 32 13.47 -20.48 -20.56
CA ASN A 32 14.57 -19.92 -19.80
C ASN A 32 14.75 -18.40 -19.95
N GLY A 33 15.05 -17.74 -18.84
CA GLY A 33 15.66 -16.40 -18.84
C GLY A 33 15.09 -15.44 -17.81
N LEU A 34 15.16 -15.74 -16.51
CA LEU A 34 15.14 -14.69 -15.49
C LEU A 34 16.51 -14.00 -15.46
N THR A 35 16.83 -13.30 -16.54
CA THR A 35 17.79 -12.18 -16.56
C THR A 35 16.99 -10.92 -16.82
N SER A 36 16.24 -10.49 -15.82
CA SER A 36 15.82 -9.10 -15.74
C SER A 36 16.08 -8.63 -14.33
N SER A 37 17.29 -8.14 -14.15
CA SER A 37 17.62 -7.06 -13.21
C SER A 37 16.78 -5.83 -13.59
N GLY A 38 15.45 -5.93 -13.44
CA GLY A 38 14.54 -4.81 -13.61
C GLY A 38 14.70 -3.92 -12.40
N ASN A 39 15.44 -2.82 -12.54
CA ASN A 39 15.54 -1.80 -11.52
C ASN A 39 14.13 -1.26 -11.23
N VAL A 40 13.49 -1.71 -10.15
CA VAL A 40 12.15 -1.29 -9.75
C VAL A 40 12.25 0.07 -9.05
N ALA A 41 12.42 1.13 -9.83
CA ALA A 41 12.39 2.49 -9.31
C ALA A 41 10.96 2.85 -8.85
N ALA A 42 10.83 3.46 -7.67
CA ALA A 42 9.55 4.06 -7.29
C ALA A 42 9.20 5.17 -8.28
N VAL A 43 7.94 5.24 -8.68
CA VAL A 43 7.46 6.33 -9.53
C VAL A 43 7.12 7.50 -8.61
N ASN A 44 7.76 8.65 -8.84
CA ASN A 44 7.48 9.86 -8.07
C ASN A 44 6.15 10.48 -8.51
N LEU A 45 5.23 10.67 -7.56
CA LEU A 45 3.92 11.29 -7.75
C LEU A 45 3.99 12.82 -7.84
N ASP A 46 5.10 13.44 -7.44
CA ASP A 46 5.24 14.91 -7.35
C ASP A 46 5.12 15.62 -8.71
N ASN A 47 5.22 14.89 -9.83
CA ASN A 47 5.05 15.43 -11.19
C ASN A 47 3.65 15.20 -11.79
N SER A 48 2.68 14.76 -10.99
CA SER A 48 1.30 14.57 -11.44
C SER A 48 0.60 15.92 -11.48
N ASN A 49 0.63 16.55 -12.64
CA ASN A 49 -0.12 17.75 -13.00
C ASN A 49 -1.53 17.70 -12.40
N SER A 50 -1.80 18.53 -11.39
CA SER A 50 -3.17 18.83 -10.96
C SER A 50 -3.86 19.50 -12.16
N SER A 51 -4.46 18.72 -13.06
CA SER A 51 -5.16 19.25 -14.22
C SER A 51 -6.49 19.86 -13.77
N SER A 52 -6.44 21.08 -13.26
CA SER A 52 -7.60 21.97 -13.18
C SER A 52 -7.71 22.69 -14.52
N THR A 53 -8.34 22.07 -15.50
CA THR A 53 -8.76 22.76 -16.73
C THR A 53 -10.17 23.28 -16.50
N SER A 54 -10.30 24.55 -16.15
CA SER A 54 -11.56 25.31 -16.31
C SER A 54 -11.25 26.63 -17.00
N THR A 55 -11.57 26.69 -18.28
CA THR A 55 -11.55 27.91 -19.08
C THR A 55 -12.80 28.72 -18.75
N THR A 56 -12.67 29.78 -17.95
CA THR A 56 -13.66 30.86 -17.95
C THR A 56 -12.99 32.19 -17.65
N THR A 57 -13.09 33.10 -18.61
CA THR A 57 -12.63 34.47 -18.56
C THR A 57 -13.49 35.32 -17.60
N THR A 58 -12.85 36.35 -17.05
CA THR A 58 -13.36 37.66 -16.58
C THR A 58 -13.63 37.92 -15.08
N THR A 59 -12.88 38.94 -14.60
CA THR A 59 -13.14 39.99 -13.59
C THR A 59 -13.08 39.70 -12.08
N THR A 60 -11.91 40.07 -11.52
CA THR A 60 -11.68 40.93 -10.33
C THR A 60 -12.68 40.86 -9.17
N ALA A 61 -12.34 40.10 -8.13
CA ALA A 61 -12.66 40.42 -6.74
C ALA A 61 -11.66 39.73 -5.79
N SER A 62 -11.07 40.52 -4.89
CA SER A 62 -10.20 40.08 -3.81
C SER A 62 -11.00 39.23 -2.83
N GLY A 63 -10.71 37.93 -2.76
CA GLY A 63 -11.38 36.98 -1.87
C GLY A 63 -10.48 35.77 -1.63
N ALA A 64 -10.31 35.42 -0.35
CA ALA A 64 -9.49 34.29 0.07
C ALA A 64 -9.86 33.03 -0.73
N THR A 65 -8.90 32.50 -1.49
CA THR A 65 -9.10 31.33 -2.33
C THR A 65 -9.22 30.10 -1.42
N THR A 66 -10.46 29.75 -1.05
CA THR A 66 -10.79 28.42 -0.57
C THR A 66 -10.58 27.47 -1.74
N THR A 67 -9.43 26.78 -1.77
CA THR A 67 -9.18 25.66 -2.68
C THR A 67 -10.17 24.53 -2.33
N THR A 68 -11.36 24.58 -2.91
CA THR A 68 -12.30 23.47 -2.86
C THR A 68 -11.71 22.32 -3.66
N SER A 69 -11.47 21.21 -2.98
CA SER A 69 -11.00 19.99 -3.63
C SER A 69 -12.10 19.47 -4.53
N VAL A 70 -11.84 19.45 -5.85
CA VAL A 70 -12.79 18.89 -6.82
C VAL A 70 -12.71 17.37 -6.71
N ILE A 71 -13.75 16.76 -6.15
CA ILE A 71 -13.86 15.31 -6.05
C ILE A 71 -14.11 14.75 -7.46
N PRO A 72 -13.29 13.80 -7.95
CA PRO A 72 -13.48 13.18 -9.26
C PRO A 72 -14.80 12.42 -9.35
N THR A 73 -15.47 12.49 -10.50
CA THR A 73 -16.82 11.91 -10.71
C THR A 73 -16.83 10.38 -10.54
N ASP A 74 -15.73 9.72 -10.90
CA ASP A 74 -15.52 8.27 -10.76
C ASP A 74 -15.07 7.83 -9.34
N ALA A 75 -15.00 8.78 -8.39
CA ALA A 75 -14.66 8.53 -6.99
C ALA A 75 -15.79 8.92 -6.02
N THR A 76 -16.98 9.28 -6.54
CA THR A 76 -18.10 9.80 -5.76
C THR A 76 -18.70 8.80 -4.76
N GLN A 77 -18.43 7.50 -4.93
CA GLN A 77 -18.79 6.45 -3.99
C GLN A 77 -18.05 6.51 -2.64
N CYS A 78 -16.97 7.29 -2.54
CA CYS A 78 -16.14 7.41 -1.35
C CYS A 78 -16.35 8.75 -0.65
N LYS A 79 -15.97 8.83 0.64
CA LYS A 79 -16.14 10.04 1.45
C LYS A 79 -14.83 10.82 1.52
N PHE A 80 -14.76 11.96 0.85
CA PHE A 80 -13.63 12.89 0.90
C PHE A 80 -13.93 14.08 1.82
N ALA A 81 -12.91 14.53 2.53
CA ALA A 81 -12.99 15.69 3.41
C ALA A 81 -12.85 16.98 2.60
N SER A 82 -13.97 17.62 2.26
CA SER A 82 -13.97 18.88 1.49
C SER A 82 -13.29 20.05 2.24
N ASP A 83 -13.33 20.02 3.57
CA ASP A 83 -12.72 21.03 4.46
C ASP A 83 -11.26 20.71 4.83
N GLY A 84 -10.78 19.48 4.58
CA GLY A 84 -9.48 18.98 5.02
C GLY A 84 -9.38 18.69 6.53
N VAL A 85 -10.50 18.70 7.27
CA VAL A 85 -10.55 18.56 8.73
C VAL A 85 -11.43 17.38 9.16
N THR A 86 -12.62 17.24 8.58
CA THR A 86 -13.63 16.24 8.92
C THR A 86 -14.17 15.51 7.68
N GLY A 87 -14.74 14.32 7.87
CA GLY A 87 -15.34 13.56 6.75
C GLY A 87 -14.40 12.65 5.96
N PHE A 88 -13.21 12.37 6.47
CA PHE A 88 -12.35 11.29 5.96
C PHE A 88 -13.01 9.92 6.18
N GLU A 89 -12.88 9.01 5.21
CA GLU A 89 -13.58 7.72 5.20
C GLU A 89 -12.99 6.72 6.20
N SER A 90 -11.68 6.77 6.43
CA SER A 90 -10.94 5.75 7.16
C SER A 90 -9.97 6.36 8.15
N THR A 91 -9.58 5.57 9.16
CA THR A 91 -8.52 5.92 10.11
C THR A 91 -7.61 4.73 10.32
N SER A 92 -6.32 4.99 10.59
CA SER A 92 -5.34 3.97 10.96
C SER A 92 -4.38 4.53 11.99
N THR A 93 -3.81 3.66 12.81
CA THR A 93 -2.72 4.05 13.73
C THR A 93 -1.46 4.49 12.99
N HIS A 94 -1.27 4.02 11.74
CA HIS A 94 -0.11 4.38 10.93
C HIS A 94 -0.22 5.80 10.35
N LEU A 95 -1.29 6.12 9.62
CA LEU A 95 -1.43 7.40 8.90
C LEU A 95 -2.38 8.41 9.57
N GLY A 96 -3.12 8.02 10.62
CA GLY A 96 -4.24 8.82 11.12
C GLY A 96 -5.43 8.73 10.16
N ASN A 97 -6.16 9.83 9.99
CA ASN A 97 -7.37 9.89 9.15
C ASN A 97 -7.01 10.08 7.68
N TYR A 98 -7.63 9.29 6.81
CA TYR A 98 -7.40 9.31 5.36
C TYR A 98 -8.64 8.85 4.59
N THR A 99 -8.66 9.15 3.30
CA THR A 99 -9.58 8.55 2.33
C THR A 99 -8.75 7.91 1.22
N LEU A 100 -8.99 6.64 0.95
CA LEU A 100 -8.43 5.92 -0.18
C LEU A 100 -9.57 5.27 -0.95
N CYS A 101 -9.77 5.72 -2.18
CA CYS A 101 -10.88 5.33 -3.03
C CYS A 101 -10.38 4.77 -4.35
N GLN A 102 -10.86 3.61 -4.77
CA GLN A 102 -10.62 3.12 -6.11
C GLN A 102 -11.62 3.74 -7.09
N SER A 103 -11.16 4.11 -8.28
CA SER A 103 -12.05 4.55 -9.35
C SER A 103 -13.10 3.48 -9.67
N SER A 104 -14.34 3.91 -9.87
CA SER A 104 -15.44 3.06 -10.31
C SER A 104 -15.29 2.65 -11.77
N VAL A 105 -14.50 3.38 -12.56
CA VAL A 105 -14.31 3.18 -14.00
C VAL A 105 -13.01 2.44 -14.31
N ASP A 106 -11.87 2.85 -13.72
CA ASP A 106 -10.57 2.22 -13.97
C ASP A 106 -9.95 1.69 -12.66
N LYS A 107 -9.89 0.36 -12.55
CA LYS A 107 -9.37 -0.32 -11.36
C LYS A 107 -7.87 -0.08 -11.12
N SER A 108 -7.14 0.49 -12.08
CA SER A 108 -5.74 0.88 -11.94
C SER A 108 -5.56 2.27 -11.31
N ILE A 109 -6.65 3.02 -11.12
CA ILE A 109 -6.63 4.37 -10.57
C ILE A 109 -7.19 4.37 -9.16
N VAL A 110 -6.46 5.01 -8.24
CA VAL A 110 -6.95 5.32 -6.89
C VAL A 110 -6.80 6.80 -6.59
N TYR A 111 -7.67 7.28 -5.72
CA TYR A 111 -7.71 8.63 -5.21
C TYR A 111 -7.40 8.61 -3.73
N PHE A 112 -6.40 9.39 -3.32
CA PHE A 112 -5.91 9.39 -1.95
C PHE A 112 -5.91 10.79 -1.36
N GLN A 113 -6.44 10.91 -0.16
CA GLN A 113 -6.49 12.15 0.62
C GLN A 113 -6.06 11.84 2.06
N LEU A 114 -5.25 12.71 2.65
CA LEU A 114 -4.68 12.50 3.98
C LEU A 114 -4.86 13.72 4.85
N LYS A 115 -5.36 13.53 6.09
CA LYS A 115 -5.59 14.64 7.02
C LYS A 115 -4.31 15.27 7.53
N THR A 116 -3.33 14.44 7.88
CA THR A 116 -2.08 14.91 8.48
C THR A 116 -0.91 14.37 7.67
N PRO A 117 -0.36 15.15 6.73
CA PRO A 117 0.94 14.91 6.12
C PRO A 117 2.00 14.41 7.11
N PRO A 118 2.66 13.27 6.84
CA PRO A 118 3.69 12.79 7.74
C PRO A 118 4.95 13.65 7.61
N VAL A 119 5.52 14.01 8.75
CA VAL A 119 6.79 14.74 8.87
C VAL A 119 7.71 14.03 9.85
N ASN A 120 9.02 14.16 9.67
CA ASN A 120 10.05 13.72 10.61
C ASN A 120 11.03 14.88 10.91
N SER A 121 12.10 14.61 11.65
CA SER A 121 13.14 15.60 11.98
C SER A 121 13.80 16.25 10.75
N ASN A 122 13.71 15.61 9.59
CA ASN A 122 14.34 16.01 8.34
C ASN A 122 13.34 16.62 7.34
N GLY A 123 12.08 16.82 7.74
CA GLY A 123 11.03 17.43 6.92
C GLY A 123 9.92 16.47 6.51
N ASN A 124 9.38 16.68 5.30
CA ASN A 124 8.25 15.90 4.78
C ASN A 124 8.64 14.45 4.53
N VAL A 125 7.73 13.52 4.82
CA VAL A 125 7.91 12.09 4.60
C VAL A 125 7.05 11.65 3.42
N SER A 126 7.63 10.88 2.51
CA SER A 126 6.91 10.34 1.36
C SER A 126 5.99 9.21 1.79
N ILE A 127 4.83 9.07 1.14
CA ILE A 127 3.96 7.90 1.28
C ILE A 127 4.03 7.11 -0.01
N CYS A 128 4.32 5.83 0.11
CA CYS A 128 4.33 4.89 -0.98
C CYS A 128 3.06 4.05 -0.97
N LEU A 129 2.50 3.81 -2.16
CA LEU A 129 1.34 2.95 -2.40
C LEU A 129 1.74 1.86 -3.40
N ILE A 130 1.43 0.62 -3.07
CA ILE A 130 1.77 -0.57 -3.86
C ILE A 130 0.48 -1.26 -4.29
N PRO A 131 0.24 -1.40 -5.60
CA PRO A 131 -0.97 -2.06 -6.09
C PRO A 131 -0.88 -3.56 -5.85
N THR A 132 -1.97 -4.13 -5.34
CA THR A 132 -2.09 -5.57 -5.09
C THR A 132 -3.34 -6.14 -5.76
N THR A 133 -3.28 -7.43 -6.06
CA THR A 133 -4.42 -8.26 -6.43
C THR A 133 -4.55 -9.38 -5.41
N SER A 134 -5.76 -9.66 -4.96
CA SER A 134 -6.09 -10.77 -4.08
C SER A 134 -7.04 -11.75 -4.76
N SER A 135 -6.78 -13.04 -4.54
CA SER A 135 -7.71 -14.13 -4.87
C SER A 135 -7.80 -15.07 -3.67
N GLY A 136 -8.94 -15.12 -3.00
CA GLY A 136 -9.10 -15.88 -1.77
C GLY A 136 -8.30 -15.29 -0.62
N SER A 137 -7.51 -16.12 0.08
CA SER A 137 -6.72 -15.72 1.27
C SER A 137 -5.37 -15.11 0.95
N SER A 138 -4.97 -15.06 -0.32
CA SER A 138 -3.64 -14.59 -0.75
C SER A 138 -3.75 -13.28 -1.53
N SER A 139 -2.83 -12.36 -1.24
CA SER A 139 -2.63 -11.11 -1.98
C SER A 139 -1.21 -11.06 -2.52
N ILE A 140 -1.06 -10.67 -3.78
CA ILE A 140 0.21 -10.44 -4.45
C ILE A 140 0.25 -9.00 -4.96
N TYR A 141 1.44 -8.42 -5.01
CA TYR A 141 1.65 -7.12 -5.64
C TYR A 141 1.79 -7.29 -7.14
N VAL A 142 1.26 -6.33 -7.88
CA VAL A 142 1.12 -6.45 -9.33
C VAL A 142 1.77 -5.32 -10.12
N GLY A 143 2.41 -4.36 -9.44
CA GLY A 143 2.98 -3.20 -10.10
C GLY A 143 4.01 -2.45 -9.27
N ASN A 144 4.49 -1.35 -9.86
CA ASN A 144 5.47 -0.46 -9.26
C ASN A 144 4.85 0.32 -8.08
N PRO A 145 5.61 0.51 -7.00
CA PRO A 145 5.28 1.46 -5.95
C PRO A 145 5.18 2.89 -6.50
N MET A 146 4.10 3.58 -6.14
CA MET A 146 3.88 4.99 -6.44
C MET A 146 4.09 5.78 -5.15
N CYS A 147 5.10 6.65 -5.10
CA CYS A 147 5.49 7.36 -3.88
C CYS A 147 5.44 8.87 -4.09
N GLY A 148 5.05 9.64 -3.09
CA GLY A 148 5.14 11.09 -3.15
C GLY A 148 4.77 11.80 -1.85
N TYR A 149 4.92 13.12 -1.86
CA TYR A 149 4.63 13.95 -0.70
C TYR A 149 3.19 14.47 -0.73
N PHE A 150 2.59 14.48 0.45
CA PHE A 150 1.25 15.01 0.67
C PHE A 150 1.40 16.24 1.54
N THR A 151 0.95 17.40 1.08
CA THR A 151 1.18 18.68 1.78
C THR A 151 -0.12 19.41 2.12
N ASP A 152 -1.17 19.24 1.31
CA ASP A 152 -2.48 19.85 1.52
C ASP A 152 -3.51 18.79 1.92
N PRO A 153 -4.11 18.86 3.11
CA PRO A 153 -5.11 17.90 3.55
C PRO A 153 -6.43 17.99 2.78
N LYS A 154 -6.67 19.08 2.03
CA LYS A 154 -7.83 19.19 1.13
C LYS A 154 -7.56 18.48 -0.19
N ALA A 155 -6.32 18.36 -0.64
CA ALA A 155 -6.00 17.84 -1.96
C ALA A 155 -6.32 16.34 -2.08
N VAL A 156 -7.17 15.99 -3.05
CA VAL A 156 -7.35 14.59 -3.49
C VAL A 156 -6.32 14.30 -4.58
N ARG A 157 -5.39 13.38 -4.31
CA ARG A 157 -4.35 12.98 -5.27
C ARG A 157 -4.82 11.78 -6.08
N LYS A 158 -4.76 11.91 -7.41
CA LYS A 158 -4.96 10.82 -8.35
C LYS A 158 -3.65 10.03 -8.50
N ILE A 159 -3.73 8.72 -8.32
CA ILE A 159 -2.60 7.80 -8.43
C ILE A 159 -2.97 6.78 -9.50
N ASN A 160 -2.17 6.72 -10.58
CA ASN A 160 -2.33 5.75 -11.64
C ASN A 160 -1.25 4.67 -11.51
N PHE A 161 -1.65 3.44 -11.19
CA PHE A 161 -0.71 2.35 -10.97
C PHE A 161 -0.18 1.78 -12.29
N ILE A 162 1.14 1.59 -12.34
CA ILE A 162 1.82 0.92 -13.45
C ILE A 162 2.04 -0.55 -13.06
N LYS A 163 1.31 -1.45 -13.71
CA LYS A 163 1.45 -2.90 -13.50
C LYS A 163 2.72 -3.42 -14.17
N TYR A 164 3.28 -4.50 -13.64
CA TYR A 164 4.31 -5.24 -14.34
C TYR A 164 3.72 -5.97 -15.55
N ALA A 165 4.54 -6.20 -16.58
CA ALA A 165 4.10 -6.82 -17.83
C ALA A 165 3.40 -8.18 -17.61
N GLN A 166 3.94 -9.03 -16.72
CA GLN A 166 3.36 -10.33 -16.38
C GLN A 166 2.01 -10.24 -15.64
N TYR A 167 1.65 -9.06 -15.12
CA TYR A 167 0.39 -8.80 -14.42
C TYR A 167 -0.48 -7.76 -15.13
N ALA A 168 -0.26 -7.50 -16.43
CA ALA A 168 -1.00 -6.49 -17.18
C ALA A 168 -2.54 -6.66 -17.06
N ASN A 169 -2.99 -7.92 -17.08
CA ASN A 169 -4.41 -8.28 -17.00
C ASN A 169 -4.92 -8.48 -15.56
N ALA A 170 -4.06 -8.37 -14.54
CA ALA A 170 -4.49 -8.54 -13.16
C ALA A 170 -5.36 -7.35 -12.73
N THR A 171 -6.50 -7.62 -12.10
CA THR A 171 -7.33 -6.58 -11.50
C THR A 171 -6.71 -6.15 -10.18
N ILE A 172 -6.41 -4.86 -10.04
CA ILE A 172 -6.02 -4.30 -8.76
C ILE A 172 -7.29 -4.23 -7.90
N ASN A 173 -7.27 -4.87 -6.73
CA ASN A 173 -8.39 -4.88 -5.78
C ASN A 173 -7.93 -4.61 -4.34
N GLY A 174 -6.66 -4.27 -4.15
CA GLY A 174 -6.17 -3.78 -2.88
C GLY A 174 -4.89 -2.98 -3.05
N VAL A 175 -4.54 -2.24 -2.00
CA VAL A 175 -3.32 -1.44 -1.95
C VAL A 175 -2.67 -1.62 -0.59
N ILE A 176 -1.35 -1.80 -0.59
CA ILE A 176 -0.51 -1.64 0.58
C ILE A 176 0.07 -0.23 0.54
N PHE A 177 0.00 0.51 1.63
CA PHE A 177 0.60 1.84 1.70
C PHE A 177 1.27 2.10 3.05
N PHE A 178 2.33 2.92 3.02
CA PHE A 178 3.16 3.19 4.18
C PHE A 178 3.92 4.51 4.04
N LYS A 179 4.31 5.06 5.19
CA LYS A 179 5.33 6.11 5.26
C LYS A 179 6.69 5.52 4.90
N ASP A 180 7.40 6.14 3.98
CA ASP A 180 8.73 5.72 3.61
C ASP A 180 9.75 6.25 4.63
N LEU A 181 9.91 5.47 5.70
CA LEU A 181 10.79 5.74 6.83
C LEU A 181 11.70 4.54 7.06
N SER A 182 12.80 4.77 7.78
CA SER A 182 13.72 3.70 8.18
C SER A 182 13.26 3.04 9.47
N TRP A 183 13.26 1.71 9.49
CA TRP A 183 12.92 0.89 10.66
C TRP A 183 13.91 -0.24 10.83
N TYR A 184 14.06 -0.73 12.07
CA TYR A 184 14.88 -1.90 12.35
C TYR A 184 14.13 -3.18 11.95
N TYR A 185 14.74 -4.00 11.10
CA TYR A 185 14.17 -5.27 10.68
C TYR A 185 15.07 -6.44 11.15
N PRO A 186 14.59 -7.31 12.05
CA PRO A 186 15.41 -8.36 12.66
C PRO A 186 16.16 -9.28 11.69
N VAL A 187 15.52 -9.68 10.59
CA VAL A 187 16.14 -10.60 9.61
C VAL A 187 17.33 -9.99 8.86
N TYR A 188 17.42 -8.66 8.80
CA TYR A 188 18.55 -7.95 8.19
C TYR A 188 19.57 -7.50 9.24
N ASN A 189 19.22 -7.59 10.53
CA ASN A 189 19.99 -7.04 11.64
C ASN A 189 20.42 -5.59 11.40
N ASN A 190 19.55 -4.79 10.75
CA ASN A 190 19.86 -3.44 10.33
C ASN A 190 18.59 -2.59 10.15
N TYR A 191 18.78 -1.27 10.11
CA TYR A 191 17.76 -0.31 9.73
C TYR A 191 17.63 -0.23 8.22
N MET A 192 16.40 -0.31 7.71
CA MET A 192 16.10 -0.21 6.28
C MET A 192 14.88 0.67 6.05
N MET A 193 14.85 1.36 4.91
CA MET A 193 13.64 2.04 4.44
C MET A 193 12.53 1.01 4.22
N THR A 194 11.29 1.35 4.59
CA THR A 194 10.12 0.46 4.45
C THR A 194 9.99 -0.08 3.03
N LEU A 195 10.20 0.79 2.02
CA LEU A 195 10.14 0.38 0.63
C LEU A 195 11.19 -0.69 0.27
N ASP A 196 12.41 -0.54 0.74
CA ASP A 196 13.51 -1.47 0.44
C ASP A 196 13.33 -2.81 1.17
N ALA A 197 12.87 -2.76 2.41
CA ALA A 197 12.50 -3.96 3.16
C ALA A 197 11.35 -4.73 2.47
N TYR A 198 10.37 -4.00 1.93
CA TYR A 198 9.29 -4.60 1.15
C TYR A 198 9.81 -5.24 -0.15
N LYS A 199 10.62 -4.51 -0.93
CA LYS A 199 11.24 -5.03 -2.16
C LYS A 199 12.04 -6.30 -1.89
N THR A 200 12.81 -6.32 -0.80
CA THR A 200 13.63 -7.47 -0.43
C THR A 200 12.76 -8.64 0.01
N CYS A 201 11.69 -8.41 0.80
CA CYS A 201 10.68 -9.43 1.07
C CYS A 201 10.16 -10.06 -0.24
N MET A 202 9.72 -9.25 -1.20
CA MET A 202 9.14 -9.78 -2.42
C MET A 202 10.14 -10.54 -3.29
N ASN A 203 11.38 -10.06 -3.36
CA ASN A 203 12.47 -10.72 -4.07
C ASN A 203 12.78 -12.08 -3.44
N MET A 204 12.99 -12.12 -2.12
CA MET A 204 13.32 -13.36 -1.40
C MET A 204 12.16 -14.37 -1.40
N LEU A 205 10.92 -13.90 -1.46
CA LEU A 205 9.75 -14.77 -1.61
C LEU A 205 9.76 -15.53 -2.93
N ALA A 206 10.28 -14.94 -4.01
CA ALA A 206 10.45 -15.61 -5.31
C ALA A 206 11.46 -16.76 -5.24
N TYR A 207 12.45 -16.66 -4.35
CA TYR A 207 13.38 -17.73 -4.01
C TYR A 207 12.85 -18.70 -2.94
N GLY A 208 11.58 -18.57 -2.54
CA GLY A 208 10.94 -19.42 -1.54
C GLY A 208 11.29 -19.07 -0.09
N ASN A 209 12.06 -18.01 0.17
CA ASN A 209 12.42 -17.59 1.52
C ASN A 209 11.40 -16.60 2.09
N THR A 210 10.59 -17.06 3.04
CA THR A 210 9.51 -16.27 3.66
C THR A 210 9.97 -15.41 4.83
N ALA A 211 11.17 -15.62 5.38
CA ALA A 211 11.64 -14.97 6.61
C ALA A 211 11.65 -13.44 6.48
N TYR A 212 12.00 -12.93 5.30
CA TYR A 212 12.02 -11.50 4.99
C TYR A 212 10.63 -10.86 5.03
N CYS A 213 9.64 -11.56 4.47
CA CYS A 213 8.25 -11.11 4.52
C CYS A 213 7.65 -11.23 5.92
N GLN A 214 8.03 -12.25 6.69
CA GLN A 214 7.61 -12.34 8.09
C GLN A 214 8.19 -11.20 8.91
N SER A 215 9.48 -10.89 8.77
CA SER A 215 10.09 -9.73 9.42
C SER A 215 9.43 -8.42 9.03
N PHE A 216 9.07 -8.23 7.76
CA PHE A 216 8.33 -7.04 7.30
C PHE A 216 6.95 -6.94 7.97
N LYS A 217 6.23 -8.06 8.03
CA LYS A 217 4.92 -8.14 8.70
C LYS A 217 5.00 -7.85 10.19
N THR A 218 6.02 -8.38 10.87
CA THR A 218 6.24 -8.17 12.31
C THR A 218 6.52 -6.71 12.64
N VAL A 219 7.29 -6.00 11.81
CA VAL A 219 7.53 -4.56 11.98
C VAL A 219 6.23 -3.77 11.79
N GLY A 220 5.38 -4.18 10.85
CA GLY A 220 3.99 -3.73 10.79
C GLY A 220 3.78 -2.27 10.39
N GLN A 221 4.78 -1.63 9.79
CA GLN A 221 4.76 -0.21 9.42
C GLN A 221 4.07 0.04 8.08
N TYR A 222 2.89 -0.55 7.89
CA TYR A 222 2.08 -0.43 6.68
C TYR A 222 0.59 -0.60 6.98
N VAL A 223 -0.25 -0.21 6.03
CA VAL A 223 -1.69 -0.48 6.02
C VAL A 223 -2.02 -1.22 4.74
N PHE A 224 -2.88 -2.22 4.85
CA PHE A 224 -3.48 -2.91 3.71
C PHE A 224 -4.96 -2.55 3.63
N LYS A 225 -5.40 -2.03 2.48
CA LYS A 225 -6.82 -1.78 2.17
C LYS A 225 -7.23 -2.61 0.96
N GLN A 226 -8.27 -3.40 1.12
CA GLN A 226 -8.97 -4.06 0.02
C GLN A 226 -10.18 -3.21 -0.41
N PHE A 227 -10.52 -3.22 -1.69
CA PHE A 227 -11.67 -2.51 -2.27
C PHE A 227 -12.84 -3.44 -2.56
#